data_AF-A0A8U0TLW8-F1
#
_entry.id   AF-A0A8U0TLW8-F1
#
_cell.length_a   1.000
_cell.length_b   1.000
_cell.length_c   1.000
_cell.angle_alpha   90.00
_cell.angle_beta   90.00
_cell.angle_gamma   90.00
#
_symmetry.space_group_name_H-M   'P 1'
#
loop_
_entity.id
_entity.type
_entity.pdbx_description
1 polymer ?
#
loop_
_entity_poly.entity_id
_entity_poly.type
_entity_poly.pdbx_seq_one_letter_code
_entity_poly.pdbx_strand_id
1 'polypeptide(L)'
;MQFERDHSCQSWHSLLKRAVTTKRKQRPSLYQLPPNAIGNVPPAIERCISHITQYGLKVDGLYRRCGLATKVSSLVEALSRSPKTAPLEKDEQGLLDAAGALKQYVRQHVVLIPQTQRELWVKAAAHTEETLRLATYRRLLKKMPPDNRITLNALCGHFYIVQLYSVENRMTAQNLALVFVPTLFQELAMNTNMVRLTMELIIHHTLIFLGKEQESDMESEELITKL
;
A
#
# COMPACT_ATOMS: atom_id res chain seq x y z
N MET A 1 -37.38 -3.96 18.56
CA MET A 1 -36.80 -3.95 19.93
C MET A 1 -35.48 -4.69 19.84
N GLN A 2 -34.37 -4.03 19.47
CA GLN A 2 -33.45 -3.28 20.35
C GLN A 2 -33.09 -4.08 21.61
N PHE A 3 -31.80 -4.46 21.71
CA PHE A 3 -30.95 -4.47 22.91
C PHE A 3 -29.60 -5.07 22.47
N GLU A 4 -28.68 -4.26 21.94
CA GLU A 4 -27.69 -3.43 22.64
C GLU A 4 -26.43 -4.18 23.10
N ARG A 5 -25.30 -3.68 22.56
CA ARG A 5 -24.00 -3.45 23.21
C ARG A 5 -23.24 -4.67 23.71
N ASP A 6 -22.10 -4.94 23.07
CA ASP A 6 -20.86 -5.10 23.85
C ASP A 6 -19.62 -4.70 23.05
N HIS A 7 -19.02 -3.60 23.51
CA HIS A 7 -17.67 -3.17 23.23
C HIS A 7 -16.70 -4.02 24.06
N SER A 8 -15.68 -4.61 23.45
CA SER A 8 -14.43 -4.88 24.17
C SER A 8 -13.21 -4.57 23.29
N CYS A 9 -12.47 -3.55 23.70
CA CYS A 9 -11.27 -2.99 23.07
C CYS A 9 -10.04 -3.89 23.31
N GLN A 10 -9.98 -5.08 22.70
CA GLN A 10 -8.69 -5.75 22.52
C GLN A 10 -7.95 -5.09 21.34
N SER A 11 -6.75 -4.55 21.62
CA SER A 11 -5.93 -3.83 20.65
C SER A 11 -5.67 -4.66 19.37
N TRP A 12 -5.90 -4.07 18.20
CA TRP A 12 -5.56 -4.64 16.88
C TRP A 12 -4.08 -5.05 16.76
N HIS A 13 -3.20 -4.48 17.60
CA HIS A 13 -1.81 -4.93 17.85
C HIS A 13 -1.76 -6.41 18.23
N SER A 14 -2.61 -6.83 19.17
CA SER A 14 -2.71 -8.21 19.63
C SER A 14 -3.24 -9.12 18.53
N LEU A 15 -4.07 -8.61 17.60
CA LEU A 15 -4.60 -9.38 16.47
C LEU A 15 -3.64 -9.50 15.28
N LEU A 16 -2.67 -8.60 15.09
CA LEU A 16 -1.55 -8.77 14.15
C LEU A 16 -0.50 -9.73 14.71
N LYS A 17 -0.16 -9.61 16.00
CA LYS A 17 0.56 -10.66 16.75
C LYS A 17 -0.16 -12.00 16.63
N ARG A 18 -1.49 -12.01 16.75
CA ARG A 18 -2.38 -13.18 16.61
C ARG A 18 -2.79 -13.53 15.18
N ALA A 19 -2.37 -12.80 14.15
CA ALA A 19 -2.49 -13.23 12.76
C ALA A 19 -1.18 -13.88 12.30
N VAL A 20 -0.08 -13.48 12.93
CA VAL A 20 1.14 -14.28 13.05
C VAL A 20 0.92 -15.50 13.97
N THR A 21 -0.09 -15.51 14.86
CA THR A 21 -0.37 -16.62 15.81
C THR A 21 -1.84 -17.13 15.94
N THR A 22 -2.70 -17.03 14.90
CA THR A 22 -4.07 -17.65 14.76
C THR A 22 -5.37 -16.97 15.30
N LYS A 23 -6.33 -16.70 14.36
CA LYS A 23 -7.85 -16.63 14.38
C LYS A 23 -8.67 -15.38 14.84
N ARG A 24 -9.38 -14.74 13.86
CA ARG A 24 -10.70 -14.02 13.69
C ARG A 24 -11.33 -12.93 14.64
N LYS A 25 -11.68 -11.77 13.98
CA LYS A 25 -12.83 -10.77 14.03
C LYS A 25 -13.04 -9.90 15.31
N GLN A 26 -13.19 -8.55 15.34
CA GLN A 26 -13.55 -7.48 14.37
C GLN A 26 -12.61 -6.24 14.46
N ARG A 27 -12.56 -5.42 13.40
CA ARG A 27 -11.40 -4.62 12.93
C ARG A 27 -11.65 -3.09 12.90
N PRO A 28 -10.77 -2.26 13.51
CA PRO A 28 -10.37 -0.95 12.99
C PRO A 28 -9.04 -1.06 12.20
N SER A 29 -8.77 -0.06 11.36
CA SER A 29 -7.74 0.04 10.29
C SER A 29 -6.52 -0.89 10.40
N LEU A 30 -6.27 -1.64 9.33
CA LEU A 30 -5.29 -2.73 9.21
C LEU A 30 -3.82 -2.25 9.03
N TYR A 31 -3.50 -1.05 9.52
CA TYR A 31 -2.16 -0.49 9.50
C TYR A 31 -2.02 0.58 10.61
N GLN A 32 -1.29 0.28 11.70
CA GLN A 32 -0.80 1.33 12.58
C GLN A 32 0.60 1.69 12.11
N LEU A 33 0.67 2.88 11.53
CA LEU A 33 1.92 3.57 11.31
C LEU A 33 2.64 3.67 12.66
N PRO A 34 3.99 3.66 12.67
CA PRO A 34 4.74 3.82 13.91
C PRO A 34 4.13 4.95 14.75
N PRO A 35 4.00 4.83 16.08
CA PRO A 35 3.34 5.85 16.91
C PRO A 35 3.97 7.25 16.80
N ASN A 36 5.18 7.35 16.23
CA ASN A 36 5.90 8.59 15.96
C ASN A 36 5.97 8.91 14.44
N ALA A 37 5.17 8.25 13.61
CA ALA A 37 5.16 8.49 12.18
C ALA A 37 4.47 9.82 11.90
N ILE A 38 5.26 10.78 11.42
CA ILE A 38 4.78 12.08 10.96
C ILE A 38 4.05 11.85 9.62
N GLY A 39 2.86 12.42 9.49
CA GLY A 39 2.04 12.41 8.27
C GLY A 39 0.70 11.69 8.43
N ASN A 40 -0.20 11.87 7.46
CA ASN A 40 -1.52 11.24 7.42
C ASN A 40 -1.77 10.49 6.10
N VAL A 41 -2.33 9.29 6.20
CA VAL A 41 -2.87 8.59 5.03
C VAL A 41 -4.27 9.14 4.74
N PRO A 42 -4.62 9.46 3.49
CA PRO A 42 -5.97 9.89 3.15
C PRO A 42 -7.03 8.88 3.65
N PRO A 43 -8.06 9.31 4.39
CA PRO A 43 -9.03 8.39 5.00
C PRO A 43 -9.75 7.48 3.99
N ALA A 44 -9.90 7.94 2.74
CA ALA A 44 -10.45 7.14 1.64
C ALA A 44 -9.58 5.92 1.32
N ILE A 45 -8.25 6.11 1.30
CA ILE A 45 -7.27 5.04 1.07
C ILE A 45 -7.30 4.07 2.24
N GLU A 46 -7.23 4.57 3.48
CA GLU A 46 -7.30 3.73 4.68
C GLU A 46 -8.58 2.90 4.72
N ARG A 47 -9.72 3.52 4.39
CA ARG A 47 -11.03 2.85 4.38
C ARG A 47 -11.05 1.70 3.38
N CYS A 48 -10.57 1.92 2.16
CA CYS A 48 -10.51 0.89 1.12
C CYS A 48 -9.56 -0.24 1.50
N ILE A 49 -8.33 0.10 1.92
CA ILE A 49 -7.33 -0.87 2.38
C ILE A 49 -7.90 -1.73 3.51
N SER A 50 -8.52 -1.10 4.51
CA SER A 50 -9.11 -1.81 5.65
C SER A 50 -10.20 -2.77 5.20
N HIS A 51 -11.13 -2.32 4.35
CA HIS A 51 -12.23 -3.13 3.85
C HIS A 51 -11.74 -4.31 3.00
N ILE A 52 -10.83 -4.08 2.06
CA ILE A 52 -10.28 -5.11 1.16
C ILE A 52 -9.45 -6.12 1.95
N THR A 53 -8.60 -5.67 2.88
CA THR A 53 -7.86 -6.57 3.77
C THR A 53 -8.81 -7.37 4.67
N GLN A 54 -9.97 -6.79 5.01
CA GLN A 54 -10.94 -7.44 5.85
C GLN A 54 -11.68 -8.59 5.14
N TYR A 55 -12.11 -8.38 3.90
CA TYR A 55 -13.04 -9.27 3.22
C TYR A 55 -12.52 -9.84 1.90
N GLY A 56 -11.55 -9.21 1.25
CA GLY A 56 -11.17 -9.48 -0.14
C GLY A 56 -9.86 -10.22 -0.37
N LEU A 57 -9.09 -10.59 0.66
CA LEU A 57 -7.76 -11.22 0.48
C LEU A 57 -7.78 -12.54 -0.32
N LYS A 58 -8.93 -13.20 -0.43
CA LYS A 58 -9.11 -14.47 -1.16
C LYS A 58 -9.85 -14.32 -2.49
N VAL A 59 -10.21 -13.10 -2.89
CA VAL A 59 -10.90 -12.85 -4.18
C VAL A 59 -9.93 -13.10 -5.32
N ASP A 60 -10.25 -14.06 -6.20
CA ASP A 60 -9.44 -14.36 -7.38
C ASP A 60 -9.28 -13.11 -8.25
N GLY A 61 -8.01 -12.78 -8.57
CA GLY A 61 -7.67 -11.65 -9.41
C GLY A 61 -7.94 -10.28 -8.77
N LEU A 62 -7.95 -10.17 -7.44
CA LEU A 62 -8.06 -8.88 -6.74
C LEU A 62 -7.12 -7.82 -7.35
N TYR A 63 -7.59 -6.60 -7.56
CA TYR A 63 -6.91 -5.52 -8.29
C TYR A 63 -6.69 -5.74 -9.80
N ARG A 64 -6.55 -6.97 -10.29
CA ARG A 64 -6.43 -7.27 -11.72
C ARG A 64 -7.79 -7.22 -12.43
N ARG A 65 -8.81 -7.87 -11.87
CA ARG A 65 -10.18 -7.85 -12.39
C ARG A 65 -10.81 -6.48 -12.17
N CYS A 66 -11.65 -6.08 -13.12
CA CYS A 66 -12.33 -4.79 -13.10
C CYS A 66 -13.58 -4.84 -12.22
N GLY A 67 -13.79 -3.78 -11.44
CA GLY A 67 -15.11 -3.45 -10.89
C GLY A 67 -16.03 -2.90 -11.97
N LEU A 68 -17.31 -2.73 -11.63
CA LEU A 68 -18.29 -2.07 -12.48
C LEU A 68 -17.97 -0.57 -12.55
N ALA A 69 -17.69 -0.05 -13.74
CA ALA A 69 -17.20 1.32 -13.93
C ALA A 69 -18.10 2.38 -13.27
N THR A 70 -19.42 2.22 -13.34
CA THR A 70 -20.40 3.12 -12.70
C THR A 70 -20.31 3.08 -11.17
N LYS A 71 -20.18 1.88 -10.59
CA LYS A 71 -19.99 1.69 -9.14
C LYS A 71 -18.65 2.25 -8.67
N VAL A 72 -17.58 1.99 -9.42
CA VAL A 72 -16.24 2.52 -9.12
C VAL A 72 -16.25 4.05 -9.07
N SER A 73 -16.80 4.72 -10.09
CA SER A 73 -16.89 6.18 -10.10
C SER A 73 -17.74 6.72 -8.96
N SER A 74 -18.91 6.11 -8.70
CA SER A 74 -19.77 6.49 -7.57
C SER A 74 -19.08 6.30 -6.21
N LEU A 75 -18.31 5.22 -6.05
CA LEU A 75 -17.53 4.98 -4.84
C LEU A 75 -16.42 6.01 -4.66
N VAL A 76 -15.72 6.40 -5.72
CA VAL A 76 -14.69 7.45 -5.65
C VAL A 76 -15.30 8.76 -5.17
N GLU A 77 -16.45 9.17 -5.73
CA GLU A 77 -17.16 10.37 -5.27
C GLU A 77 -17.58 10.28 -3.79
N ALA A 78 -18.14 9.14 -3.38
CA ALA A 78 -18.55 8.91 -2.00
C ALA A 78 -17.36 8.92 -1.03
N LEU A 79 -16.23 8.32 -1.43
CA LEU A 79 -14.98 8.31 -0.68
C LEU A 79 -14.38 9.71 -0.57
N SER A 80 -14.45 10.53 -1.62
CA SER A 80 -13.98 11.91 -1.58
C SER A 80 -14.83 12.80 -0.68
N ARG A 81 -16.16 12.58 -0.65
CA ARG A 81 -17.09 13.38 0.16
C ARG A 81 -17.14 12.96 1.63
N SER A 82 -17.23 11.66 1.89
CA SER A 82 -17.44 11.12 3.24
C SER A 82 -16.81 9.72 3.38
N PRO A 83 -15.47 9.65 3.51
CA PRO A 83 -14.73 8.38 3.51
C PRO A 83 -15.25 7.34 4.52
N LYS A 84 -15.66 7.78 5.72
CA LYS A 84 -16.09 6.90 6.80
C LYS A 84 -17.41 6.17 6.49
N THR A 85 -18.30 6.82 5.74
CA THR A 85 -19.67 6.35 5.46
C THR A 85 -19.84 5.84 4.02
N ALA A 86 -18.78 5.87 3.20
CA ALA A 86 -18.81 5.33 1.85
C ALA A 86 -19.32 3.87 1.81
N PRO A 87 -20.27 3.53 0.92
CA PRO A 87 -20.98 2.26 0.93
C PRO A 87 -20.13 1.14 0.29
N LEU A 88 -19.29 0.49 1.10
CA LEU A 88 -18.45 -0.63 0.64
C LEU A 88 -19.16 -1.97 0.87
N GLU A 89 -19.47 -2.67 -0.23
CA GLU A 89 -20.14 -3.97 -0.25
C GLU A 89 -19.12 -5.13 -0.01
N LYS A 90 -19.57 -6.25 0.53
CA LYS A 90 -18.69 -7.35 1.02
C LYS A 90 -18.67 -8.58 0.12
N ASP A 91 -19.59 -8.66 -0.83
CA ASP A 91 -19.59 -9.68 -1.87
C ASP A 91 -18.41 -9.45 -2.83
N GLU A 92 -18.17 -10.43 -3.69
CA GLU A 92 -17.02 -10.42 -4.59
C GLU A 92 -17.01 -9.19 -5.51
N GLN A 93 -18.16 -8.84 -6.10
CA GLN A 93 -18.24 -7.69 -7.01
C GLN A 93 -18.00 -6.38 -6.26
N GLY A 94 -18.59 -6.23 -5.08
CA GLY A 94 -18.33 -5.09 -4.19
C GLY A 94 -16.85 -4.90 -3.83
N LEU A 95 -16.10 -6.00 -3.68
CA LEU A 95 -14.66 -5.96 -3.41
C LEU A 95 -13.83 -5.57 -4.63
N LEU A 96 -14.25 -5.99 -5.83
CA LEU A 96 -13.65 -5.54 -7.09
C LEU A 96 -13.93 -4.05 -7.33
N ASP A 97 -15.12 -3.58 -7.00
CA ASP A 97 -15.51 -2.16 -7.08
C ASP A 97 -14.67 -1.31 -6.10
N ALA A 98 -14.51 -1.77 -4.85
CA ALA A 98 -13.64 -1.13 -3.86
C ALA A 98 -12.16 -1.09 -4.31
N ALA A 99 -11.66 -2.17 -4.90
CA ALA A 99 -10.30 -2.25 -5.45
C ALA A 99 -10.11 -1.29 -6.64
N GLY A 100 -11.11 -1.20 -7.52
CA GLY A 100 -11.16 -0.22 -8.61
C GLY A 100 -11.16 1.21 -8.09
N ALA A 101 -12.00 1.49 -7.08
CA ALA A 101 -12.11 2.81 -6.47
C ALA A 101 -10.81 3.24 -5.79
N LEU A 102 -10.12 2.33 -5.08
CA LEU A 102 -8.80 2.62 -4.51
C LEU A 102 -7.79 3.03 -5.59
N LYS A 103 -7.69 2.26 -6.68
CA LYS A 103 -6.79 2.57 -7.80
C LYS A 103 -7.11 3.95 -8.40
N GLN A 104 -8.38 4.21 -8.66
CA GLN A 104 -8.81 5.47 -9.28
C GLN A 104 -8.60 6.66 -8.34
N TYR A 105 -8.93 6.53 -7.05
CA TYR A 105 -8.74 7.58 -6.05
C TYR A 105 -7.26 7.95 -5.90
N VAL A 106 -6.37 6.94 -5.77
CA VAL A 106 -4.92 7.18 -5.69
C VAL A 106 -4.44 7.93 -6.93
N ARG A 107 -4.84 7.49 -8.13
CA ARG A 107 -4.43 8.12 -9.39
C ARG A 107 -4.88 9.59 -9.51
N GLN A 108 -6.07 9.92 -9.01
CA GLN A 108 -6.68 11.24 -9.17
C GLN A 108 -6.31 12.24 -8.07
N HIS A 109 -6.08 11.76 -6.84
CA HIS A 109 -5.99 12.63 -5.66
C HIS A 109 -4.64 12.56 -4.93
N VAL A 110 -3.74 11.64 -5.30
CA VAL A 110 -2.46 11.46 -4.61
C VAL A 110 -1.30 11.48 -5.59
N VAL A 111 -0.39 12.44 -5.40
CA VAL A 111 0.93 12.43 -6.04
C VAL A 111 1.88 11.72 -5.10
N LEU A 112 2.08 10.39 -5.24
CA LEU A 112 2.90 9.64 -4.29
C LEU A 112 4.37 10.03 -4.34
N ILE A 113 4.96 10.09 -5.52
CA ILE A 113 6.33 10.59 -5.70
C ILE A 113 6.26 12.03 -6.22
N PRO A 114 6.74 13.02 -5.44
CA PRO A 114 6.85 14.40 -5.91
C PRO A 114 7.64 14.48 -7.21
N GLN A 115 7.24 15.37 -8.12
CA GLN A 115 7.89 15.52 -9.43
C GLN A 115 9.41 15.74 -9.30
N THR A 116 9.82 16.54 -8.31
CA THR A 116 11.23 16.83 -7.98
C THR A 116 12.06 15.61 -7.57
N GLN A 117 11.42 14.50 -7.19
CA GLN A 117 12.11 13.27 -6.76
C GLN A 117 12.04 12.16 -7.81
N ARG A 118 11.24 12.30 -8.87
CA ARG A 118 10.98 11.24 -9.86
C ARG A 118 12.26 10.68 -10.49
N GLU A 119 13.16 11.56 -10.94
CA GLU A 119 14.43 11.13 -11.55
C GLU A 119 15.32 10.35 -10.58
N LEU A 120 15.33 10.74 -9.30
CA LEU A 120 16.11 10.04 -8.28
C LEU A 120 15.58 8.62 -8.06
N TRP A 121 14.26 8.44 -8.06
CA TRP A 121 13.63 7.12 -7.96
C TRP A 121 13.91 6.25 -9.18
N VAL A 122 13.89 6.83 -10.39
CA VAL A 122 14.25 6.11 -11.62
C VAL A 122 15.72 5.66 -11.59
N LYS A 123 16.64 6.54 -11.20
CA LYS A 123 18.07 6.21 -11.05
C LYS A 123 18.29 5.12 -10.00
N ALA A 124 17.61 5.23 -8.86
CA ALA A 124 17.65 4.21 -7.82
C ALA A 124 17.18 2.85 -8.34
N ALA A 125 16.09 2.82 -9.13
CA ALA A 125 15.58 1.60 -9.73
C ALA A 125 16.51 0.98 -10.78
N ALA A 126 17.42 1.76 -11.36
CA ALA A 126 18.33 1.33 -12.40
C ALA A 126 19.61 0.67 -11.86
N HIS A 127 19.92 0.74 -10.56
CA HIS A 127 21.10 0.04 -10.02
C HIS A 127 21.02 -1.47 -10.26
N THR A 128 22.15 -2.08 -10.63
CA THR A 128 22.27 -3.52 -10.88
C THR A 128 22.18 -4.33 -9.60
N GLU A 129 22.89 -3.88 -8.56
CA GLU A 129 22.94 -4.56 -7.26
C GLU A 129 21.68 -4.32 -6.43
N GLU A 130 21.05 -5.39 -5.96
CA GLU A 130 19.82 -5.31 -5.15
C GLU A 130 20.06 -4.59 -3.82
N THR A 131 21.15 -4.90 -3.13
CA THR A 131 21.53 -4.26 -1.86
C THR A 131 21.59 -2.74 -2.00
N LEU A 132 22.23 -2.25 -3.08
CA LEU A 132 22.31 -0.83 -3.40
C LEU A 132 20.94 -0.22 -3.73
N ARG A 133 20.08 -0.93 -4.47
CA ARG A 133 18.69 -0.49 -4.72
C ARG A 133 17.92 -0.29 -3.43
N LEU A 134 17.89 -1.32 -2.57
CA LEU A 134 17.12 -1.33 -1.33
C LEU A 134 17.60 -0.25 -0.35
N ALA A 135 18.92 -0.07 -0.21
CA ALA A 135 19.51 1.00 0.60
C ALA A 135 19.12 2.38 0.04
N THR A 136 19.19 2.56 -1.29
CA THR A 136 18.81 3.82 -1.93
C THR A 136 17.32 4.13 -1.77
N TYR A 137 16.43 3.12 -1.87
CA TYR A 137 14.99 3.29 -1.63
C TYR A 137 14.71 3.76 -0.20
N ARG A 138 15.34 3.15 0.80
CA ARG A 138 15.24 3.58 2.20
C ARG A 138 15.62 5.04 2.37
N ARG A 139 16.73 5.47 1.75
CA ARG A 139 17.18 6.88 1.79
C ARG A 139 16.20 7.83 1.11
N LEU A 140 15.65 7.47 -0.05
CA LEU A 140 14.67 8.29 -0.75
C LEU A 140 13.38 8.43 0.06
N LEU A 141 12.90 7.35 0.69
CA LEU A 141 11.73 7.40 1.59
C LEU A 141 11.92 8.42 2.72
N LYS A 142 13.11 8.49 3.34
CA LYS A 142 13.40 9.47 4.40
C LYS A 142 13.24 10.92 3.91
N LYS A 143 13.59 11.18 2.65
CA LYS A 143 13.49 12.50 2.00
C LYS A 143 12.11 12.81 1.43
N MET A 144 11.19 11.84 1.39
CA MET A 144 9.83 12.09 0.93
C MET A 144 9.04 12.95 1.93
N PRO A 145 8.08 13.75 1.46
CA PRO A 145 7.13 14.40 2.34
C PRO A 145 6.42 13.37 3.24
N PRO A 146 6.12 13.72 4.50
CA PRO A 146 5.59 12.77 5.48
C PRO A 146 4.32 12.04 4.99
N ASP A 147 3.33 12.78 4.47
CA ASP A 147 2.06 12.22 3.96
C ASP A 147 2.27 11.29 2.77
N ASN A 148 3.22 11.60 1.90
CA ASN A 148 3.58 10.78 0.74
C ASN A 148 4.20 9.46 1.18
N ARG A 149 5.22 9.53 2.06
CA ARG A 149 5.91 8.35 2.59
C ARG A 149 4.92 7.44 3.31
N ILE A 150 4.06 8.03 4.13
CA ILE A 150 3.15 7.27 4.98
C ILE A 150 2.03 6.60 4.17
N THR A 151 1.56 7.27 3.12
CA THR A 151 0.60 6.70 2.16
C THR A 151 1.22 5.57 1.34
N LEU A 152 2.45 5.75 0.85
CA LEU A 152 3.17 4.70 0.14
C LEU A 152 3.40 3.48 1.02
N ASN A 153 3.79 3.70 2.28
CA ASN A 153 3.94 2.64 3.28
C ASN A 153 2.64 1.83 3.47
N ALA A 154 1.50 2.52 3.63
CA ALA A 154 0.21 1.87 3.81
C ALA A 154 -0.20 1.04 2.58
N LEU A 155 0.00 1.57 1.37
CA LEU A 155 -0.29 0.86 0.12
C LEU A 155 0.60 -0.38 -0.04
N CYS A 156 1.92 -0.22 0.07
CA CYS A 156 2.87 -1.33 -0.05
C CYS A 156 2.65 -2.39 1.03
N GLY A 157 2.36 -2.00 2.27
CA GLY A 157 2.02 -2.93 3.34
C GLY A 157 0.74 -3.71 3.07
N HIS A 158 -0.29 -3.05 2.52
CA HIS A 158 -1.50 -3.72 2.07
C HIS A 158 -1.21 -4.75 0.96
N PHE A 159 -0.43 -4.37 -0.06
CA PHE A 159 -0.06 -5.28 -1.15
C PHE A 159 0.81 -6.43 -0.69
N TYR A 160 1.70 -6.20 0.29
CA TYR A 160 2.46 -7.27 0.94
C TYR A 160 1.53 -8.30 1.57
N ILE A 161 0.46 -7.87 2.27
CA ILE A 161 -0.53 -8.81 2.81
C ILE A 161 -1.27 -9.54 1.68
N VAL A 162 -1.69 -8.84 0.63
CA VAL A 162 -2.40 -9.46 -0.51
C VAL A 162 -1.56 -10.56 -1.16
N GLN A 163 -0.26 -10.32 -1.40
CA GLN A 163 0.58 -11.31 -2.06
C GLN A 163 0.85 -12.57 -1.21
N LEU A 164 0.77 -12.47 0.12
CA LEU A 164 0.82 -13.65 1.00
C LEU A 164 -0.36 -14.62 0.79
N TYR A 165 -1.46 -14.16 0.17
CA TYR A 165 -2.61 -14.97 -0.20
C TYR A 165 -2.62 -15.34 -1.70
N SER A 166 -1.48 -15.18 -2.40
CA SER A 166 -1.36 -15.40 -3.84
C SER A 166 -1.75 -16.80 -4.31
N VAL A 167 -1.67 -17.82 -3.46
CA VAL A 167 -2.17 -19.17 -3.75
C VAL A 167 -3.69 -19.18 -4.00
N GLU A 168 -4.45 -18.34 -3.28
CA GLU A 168 -5.92 -18.25 -3.40
C GLU A 168 -6.33 -17.14 -4.37
N ASN A 169 -5.78 -15.93 -4.22
CA ASN A 169 -6.19 -14.77 -5.01
C ASN A 169 -5.44 -14.62 -6.35
N ARG A 170 -4.40 -15.42 -6.61
CA ARG A 170 -3.56 -15.41 -7.82
C ARG A 170 -2.80 -14.09 -8.08
N MET A 171 -2.62 -13.26 -7.06
CA MET A 171 -1.94 -11.97 -7.13
C MET A 171 -0.60 -12.02 -6.42
N THR A 172 0.46 -12.36 -7.16
CA THR A 172 1.85 -12.25 -6.70
C THR A 172 2.28 -10.78 -6.61
N ALA A 173 3.41 -10.50 -5.94
CA ALA A 173 3.99 -9.16 -5.92
C ALA A 173 4.24 -8.59 -7.33
N GLN A 174 4.69 -9.43 -8.27
CA GLN A 174 4.87 -9.06 -9.68
C GLN A 174 3.53 -8.69 -10.34
N ASN A 175 2.47 -9.47 -10.13
CA ASN A 175 1.15 -9.17 -10.69
C ASN A 175 0.58 -7.87 -10.13
N LEU A 176 0.77 -7.61 -8.83
CA LEU A 176 0.37 -6.37 -8.19
C LEU A 176 1.18 -5.18 -8.73
N ALA A 177 2.50 -5.33 -8.89
CA ALA A 177 3.36 -4.29 -9.46
C ALA A 177 2.90 -3.87 -10.86
N LEU A 178 2.64 -4.83 -11.75
CA LEU A 178 2.15 -4.55 -13.10
C LEU A 178 0.83 -3.75 -13.12
N VAL A 179 -0.08 -4.05 -12.19
CA VAL A 179 -1.36 -3.33 -12.07
C VAL A 179 -1.18 -1.92 -11.50
N PHE A 180 -0.27 -1.76 -10.53
CA PHE A 180 -0.16 -0.52 -9.76
C PHE A 180 0.87 0.47 -10.29
N VAL A 181 1.87 0.06 -11.07
CA VAL A 181 2.86 1.00 -11.64
C VAL A 181 2.21 2.19 -12.38
N PRO A 182 1.21 2.00 -13.26
CA PRO A 182 0.50 3.11 -13.89
C PRO A 182 -0.24 4.02 -12.90
N THR A 183 -0.70 3.46 -11.79
CA THR A 183 -1.43 4.18 -10.73
C THR A 183 -0.48 4.97 -9.84
N LEU A 184 0.67 4.40 -9.48
CA LEU A 184 1.61 4.98 -8.52
C LEU A 184 2.57 5.98 -9.18
N PHE A 185 2.96 5.75 -10.44
CA PHE A 185 4.05 6.49 -11.08
C PHE A 185 3.70 7.18 -12.40
N GLN A 186 2.48 7.02 -12.91
CA GLN A 186 1.94 7.76 -14.06
C GLN A 186 2.92 7.79 -15.25
N GLU A 187 3.53 8.94 -15.56
CA GLU A 187 4.48 9.13 -16.65
C GLU A 187 5.71 8.19 -16.57
N LEU A 188 6.13 7.79 -15.37
CA LEU A 188 7.25 6.86 -15.21
C LEU A 188 6.87 5.40 -15.49
N ALA A 189 5.58 5.10 -15.70
CA ALA A 189 5.11 3.73 -15.87
C ALA A 189 5.70 3.02 -17.10
N MET A 190 6.21 3.78 -18.08
CA MET A 190 6.87 3.24 -19.26
C MET A 190 8.28 2.71 -18.97
N ASN A 191 8.86 3.05 -17.82
CA ASN A 191 10.17 2.54 -17.42
C ASN A 191 10.03 1.16 -16.78
N THR A 192 10.64 0.15 -17.40
CA THR A 192 10.58 -1.26 -16.97
C THR A 192 11.12 -1.49 -15.55
N ASN A 193 12.07 -0.66 -15.11
CA ASN A 193 12.61 -0.73 -13.74
C ASN A 193 11.58 -0.35 -12.68
N MET A 194 10.52 0.38 -13.03
CA MET A 194 9.46 0.76 -12.07
C MET A 194 8.63 -0.43 -11.64
N VAL A 195 8.46 -1.45 -12.49
CA VAL A 195 7.81 -2.71 -12.10
C VAL A 195 8.65 -3.42 -11.05
N ARG A 196 9.96 -3.55 -11.28
CA ARG A 196 10.89 -4.14 -10.31
C ARG A 196 10.91 -3.36 -9.00
N LEU A 197 11.04 -2.04 -9.05
CA LEU A 197 10.98 -1.18 -7.87
C LEU A 197 9.70 -1.42 -7.07
N THR A 198 8.54 -1.45 -7.73
CA THR A 198 7.26 -1.67 -7.05
C THR A 198 7.19 -3.05 -6.41
N MET A 199 7.66 -4.07 -7.13
CA MET A 199 7.74 -5.43 -6.61
C MET A 199 8.66 -5.49 -5.38
N GLU A 200 9.83 -4.85 -5.42
CA GLU A 200 10.79 -4.81 -4.31
C GLU A 200 10.23 -4.05 -3.09
N LEU A 201 9.53 -2.92 -3.30
CA LEU A 201 8.80 -2.21 -2.24
C LEU A 201 7.74 -3.08 -1.56
N ILE A 202 7.11 -4.00 -2.30
CA ILE A 202 6.12 -4.94 -1.77
C ILE A 202 6.80 -6.09 -1.04
N ILE A 203 7.76 -6.79 -1.67
CA ILE A 203 8.40 -7.99 -1.12
C ILE A 203 9.22 -7.66 0.13
N HIS A 204 10.03 -6.60 0.07
CA HIS A 204 10.91 -6.17 1.15
C HIS A 204 10.25 -5.10 2.03
N HIS A 205 8.91 -5.08 2.08
CA HIS A 205 8.15 -4.06 2.80
C HIS A 205 8.63 -3.87 4.25
N THR A 206 8.84 -4.97 4.99
CA THR A 206 9.32 -4.93 6.37
C THR A 206 10.72 -4.33 6.48
N LEU A 207 11.64 -4.68 5.58
CA LEU A 207 13.00 -4.16 5.55
C LEU A 207 13.03 -2.68 5.16
N ILE A 208 12.29 -2.29 4.14
CA ILE A 208 12.33 -0.94 3.56
C ILE A 208 11.60 0.08 4.43
N PHE A 209 10.42 -0.28 4.96
CA PHE A 209 9.56 0.67 5.67
C PHE A 209 9.61 0.55 7.20
N LEU A 210 9.96 -0.64 7.74
CA LEU A 210 9.96 -0.89 9.19
C LEU A 210 11.36 -1.22 9.75
N GLY A 211 12.35 -1.46 8.89
CA GLY A 211 13.70 -1.82 9.30
C GLY A 211 14.37 -0.66 10.04
N LYS A 212 14.96 -0.94 11.20
CA LYS A 212 15.79 0.02 11.94
C LYS A 212 17.01 0.42 11.10
N GLU A 213 17.58 1.59 11.38
CA GLU A 213 18.80 2.04 10.73
C GLU A 213 19.95 1.07 11.07
N GLN A 214 20.67 0.59 10.06
CA GLN A 214 21.92 -0.16 10.24
C GLN A 214 23.07 0.73 9.76
N GLU A 215 24.24 0.63 10.41
CA GLU A 215 25.45 1.41 10.09
C GLU A 215 25.92 1.26 8.63
N SER A 216 25.53 0.18 7.93
CA SER A 216 25.80 -0.05 6.50
C SER A 216 25.11 0.97 5.56
N ASP A 217 24.05 1.63 6.03
CA ASP A 217 23.41 2.73 5.28
C ASP A 217 24.37 3.94 5.18
N MET A 218 25.36 4.09 6.09
CA MET A 218 26.38 5.15 6.06
C MET A 218 27.55 4.87 5.11
N GLU A 219 28.06 3.62 5.01
CA GLU A 219 29.14 3.29 4.05
C GLU A 219 28.68 3.47 2.59
N SER A 220 27.39 3.26 2.33
CA SER A 220 26.77 3.54 1.03
C SER A 220 26.70 5.04 0.71
N GLU A 221 26.79 5.94 1.70
CA GLU A 221 26.87 7.39 1.49
C GLU A 221 28.19 7.75 0.80
N GLU A 222 29.29 7.12 1.17
CA GLU A 222 30.62 7.47 0.66
C GLU A 222 30.83 7.01 -0.80
N LEU A 223 30.17 5.93 -1.23
CA LEU A 223 30.20 5.47 -2.61
C LEU A 223 29.28 6.28 -3.54
N ILE A 224 28.13 6.75 -3.06
CA ILE A 224 27.13 7.41 -3.93
C ILE A 224 27.38 8.91 -4.06
N THR A 225 28.01 9.57 -3.09
CA THR A 225 28.36 11.00 -3.19
C THR A 225 29.50 11.26 -4.19
N LYS A 226 30.09 10.20 -4.76
CA LYS A 226 31.13 10.23 -5.80
C LYS A 226 30.59 9.99 -7.23
N LEU A 227 29.25 9.94 -7.41
CA LEU A 227 28.56 9.84 -8.71
C LEU A 227 27.68 11.08 -8.94
#